data_AF-A0A1Q7JT22-F1
#
_entry.id   AF-A0A1Q7JT22-F1
#
_cell.length_a   1.000
_cell.length_b   1.000
_cell.length_c   1.000
_cell.angle_alpha   90.00
_cell.angle_beta   90.00
_cell.angle_gamma   90.00
#
_symmetry.space_group_name_H-M   'P 1'
#
loop_
_entity.id
_entity.type
_entity.pdbx_description
1 polymer ?
#
loop_
_entity_poly.entity_id
_entity_poly.type
_entity_poly.pdbx_seq_one_letter_code
_entity_poly.pdbx_strand_id
1 'polypeptide(L)'
;MRIRGEKQQLSWLVVAALAALPIGLAMHRGGSQGGKGAPYVPWARFDSLSDRDLVRQMEALSFDSSPWAGDAQRLLVGRYVADSPSLARYGPLVTIEPVERSYSRPLLERGRIVARFINQEADSYPKLGILPRSITYWWIEGPYTTGGGHAVFISTRRDSVSRRIEILRKTRARVWFHAEGAPARPVARWYWYDHDEQGWYSCQGGCCRSGVVSGA
;
A
#
# COMPACT_ATOMS: atom_id res chain seq x y z
N MET A 1 -46.81 -18.07 -60.79
CA MET A 1 -48.11 -18.49 -60.22
C MET A 1 -47.92 -18.71 -58.71
N ARG A 2 -48.74 -18.05 -57.86
CA ARG A 2 -48.74 -17.99 -56.37
C ARG A 2 -47.55 -17.24 -55.75
N ILE A 3 -47.64 -16.02 -55.21
CA ILE A 3 -48.59 -15.36 -54.27
C ILE A 3 -48.74 -16.10 -52.93
N ARG A 4 -48.09 -15.56 -51.89
CA ARG A 4 -48.39 -15.65 -50.44
C ARG A 4 -47.35 -14.79 -49.72
N GLY A 5 -47.66 -13.85 -48.83
CA GLY A 5 -48.93 -13.38 -48.31
C GLY A 5 -48.61 -12.38 -47.21
N GLU A 6 -49.18 -11.18 -47.32
CA GLU A 6 -49.23 -10.18 -46.25
C GLU A 6 -49.89 -10.75 -45.00
N LYS A 7 -49.34 -10.42 -43.83
CA LYS A 7 -50.11 -10.24 -42.61
C LYS A 7 -49.64 -8.97 -41.89
N GLN A 8 -50.44 -7.93 -42.05
CA GLN A 8 -50.50 -6.79 -41.15
C GLN A 8 -51.03 -7.26 -39.78
N GLN A 9 -50.45 -6.77 -38.68
CA GLN A 9 -51.24 -6.41 -37.49
C GLN A 9 -50.67 -5.15 -36.81
N LEU A 10 -51.58 -4.19 -36.75
CA LEU A 10 -51.66 -2.90 -36.04
C LEU A 10 -51.06 -2.90 -34.62
N SER A 11 -50.19 -1.96 -34.27
CA SER A 11 -50.48 -0.60 -33.74
C SER A 11 -50.98 -0.58 -32.29
N TRP A 12 -50.17 -0.03 -31.38
CA TRP A 12 -50.64 0.79 -30.27
C TRP A 12 -49.77 2.04 -30.16
N LEU A 13 -50.43 3.20 -30.30
CA LEU A 13 -49.94 4.54 -30.05
C LEU A 13 -49.57 4.73 -28.58
N VAL A 14 -48.58 5.58 -28.26
CA VAL A 14 -48.77 6.76 -27.39
C VAL A 14 -47.79 7.87 -27.80
N VAL A 15 -48.37 9.07 -27.83
CA VAL A 15 -47.89 10.41 -28.20
C VAL A 15 -47.06 11.07 -27.08
N ALA A 16 -46.04 11.87 -27.41
CA ALA A 16 -45.80 13.19 -26.80
C ALA A 16 -44.67 13.95 -27.51
N ALA A 17 -44.92 15.23 -27.77
CA ALA A 17 -44.11 16.14 -28.55
C ALA A 17 -43.17 17.00 -27.68
N LEU A 18 -42.08 17.45 -28.34
CA LEU A 18 -41.41 18.76 -28.26
C LEU A 18 -41.10 19.41 -26.89
N ALA A 19 -39.80 19.61 -26.63
CA ALA A 19 -39.24 20.96 -26.45
C ALA A 19 -37.70 20.89 -26.46
N ALA A 20 -37.09 21.68 -27.34
CA ALA A 20 -35.65 21.96 -27.33
C ALA A 20 -35.39 23.32 -26.67
N LEU A 21 -34.23 23.41 -26.00
CA LEU A 21 -33.45 24.58 -25.53
C LEU A 21 -33.75 25.10 -24.09
N PRO A 22 -32.76 25.70 -23.37
CA PRO A 22 -31.34 25.95 -23.67
C PRO A 22 -30.33 25.50 -22.58
N ILE A 23 -29.07 25.75 -22.89
CA ILE A 23 -27.82 25.59 -22.13
C ILE A 23 -27.91 26.06 -20.67
N GLY A 24 -27.40 25.23 -19.77
CA GLY A 24 -27.02 25.60 -18.42
C GLY A 24 -26.18 24.50 -17.77
N LEU A 25 -24.85 24.60 -17.88
CA LEU A 25 -23.93 23.88 -16.99
C LEU A 25 -24.17 24.39 -15.56
N ALA A 26 -25.16 23.83 -14.88
CA ALA A 26 -25.20 23.89 -13.43
C ALA A 26 -24.23 22.83 -12.92
N MET A 27 -22.99 23.24 -12.67
CA MET A 27 -22.12 22.50 -11.76
C MET A 27 -22.91 22.28 -10.46
N HIS A 28 -23.45 21.07 -10.28
CA HIS A 28 -23.87 20.62 -8.97
C HIS A 28 -22.62 20.59 -8.11
N ARG A 29 -22.40 21.70 -7.39
CA ARG A 29 -21.75 21.68 -6.07
C ARG A 29 -22.60 20.74 -5.21
N GLY A 30 -22.33 19.44 -5.35
CA GLY A 30 -22.79 18.45 -4.40
C GLY A 30 -22.15 18.79 -3.07
N GLY A 31 -22.90 19.49 -2.22
CA GLY A 31 -22.58 19.63 -0.82
C GLY A 31 -22.49 18.24 -0.23
N SER A 32 -21.29 17.86 0.22
CA SER A 32 -21.13 16.62 0.98
C SER A 32 -21.78 16.83 2.36
N GLN A 33 -22.99 16.32 2.50
CA GLN A 33 -23.61 16.04 3.78
C GLN A 33 -22.67 15.16 4.63
N GLY A 34 -22.66 15.43 5.94
CA GLY A 34 -21.73 14.83 6.90
C GLY A 34 -21.78 13.31 6.93
N GLY A 35 -20.71 12.69 6.43
CA GLY A 35 -20.28 11.36 6.83
C GLY A 35 -19.13 11.49 7.82
N LYS A 36 -19.07 10.64 8.85
CA LYS A 36 -17.86 10.44 9.66
C LYS A 36 -16.66 10.38 8.71
N GLY A 37 -15.80 11.39 8.78
CA GLY A 37 -14.89 11.76 7.69
C GLY A 37 -14.14 10.56 7.15
N ALA A 38 -14.28 10.31 5.85
CA ALA A 38 -13.43 9.35 5.16
C ALA A 38 -11.96 9.67 5.52
N PRO A 39 -11.14 8.66 5.84
CA PRO A 39 -9.77 8.90 6.30
C PRO A 39 -9.04 9.78 5.29
N TYR A 40 -8.40 10.83 5.77
CA TYR A 40 -7.60 11.71 4.94
C TYR A 40 -6.47 10.91 4.29
N VAL A 41 -6.52 10.77 2.97
CA VAL A 41 -5.46 10.14 2.17
C VAL A 41 -4.94 11.22 1.22
N PRO A 42 -3.89 11.96 1.61
CA PRO A 42 -3.28 12.93 0.72
C PRO A 42 -2.74 12.22 -0.52
N TRP A 43 -2.93 12.90 -1.64
CA TRP A 43 -2.67 12.41 -2.97
C TRP A 43 -1.33 12.97 -3.43
N ALA A 44 -0.24 12.24 -3.24
CA ALA A 44 1.06 12.74 -3.65
C ALA A 44 2.10 11.63 -3.73
N ARG A 45 3.07 11.81 -4.63
CA ARG A 45 4.33 11.08 -4.60
C ARG A 45 5.01 11.33 -3.26
N PHE A 46 5.77 10.38 -2.75
CA PHE A 46 6.42 10.47 -1.44
C PHE A 46 7.18 11.80 -1.26
N ASP A 47 7.93 12.22 -2.28
CA ASP A 47 8.76 13.43 -2.26
C ASP A 47 7.96 14.75 -2.24
N SER A 48 6.66 14.68 -2.50
CA SER A 48 5.76 15.84 -2.42
C SER A 48 4.95 15.91 -1.12
N LEU A 49 5.06 14.90 -0.24
CA LEU A 49 4.36 14.88 1.04
C LEU A 49 5.18 15.58 2.13
N SER A 50 4.52 16.47 2.87
CA SER A 50 5.09 16.99 4.11
C SER A 50 5.12 15.92 5.21
N ASP A 51 6.00 16.06 6.19
CA ASP A 51 6.04 15.18 7.36
C ASP A 51 4.71 15.19 8.13
N ARG A 52 4.04 16.35 8.16
CA ARG A 52 2.71 16.50 8.76
C ARG A 52 1.68 15.63 8.06
N ASP A 53 1.72 15.56 6.73
CA ASP A 53 0.79 14.76 5.93
C ASP A 53 1.08 13.26 6.05
N LEU A 54 2.37 12.90 6.12
CA LEU A 54 2.79 11.52 6.41
C LEU A 54 2.30 11.07 7.78
N VAL A 55 2.50 11.87 8.82
CA VAL A 55 2.03 11.57 10.18
C VAL A 55 0.51 11.43 10.21
N ARG A 56 -0.23 12.36 9.58
CA ARG A 56 -1.69 12.28 9.53
C ARG A 56 -2.18 11.00 8.84
N GLN A 57 -1.48 10.53 7.80
CA GLN A 57 -1.78 9.24 7.19
C GLN A 57 -1.53 8.08 8.15
N MET A 58 -0.37 8.05 8.82
CA MET A 58 -0.03 7.01 9.78
C MET A 58 -1.05 6.90 10.92
N GLU A 59 -1.56 8.04 11.40
CA GLU A 59 -2.58 8.12 12.44
C GLU A 59 -3.97 7.65 11.97
N ALA A 60 -4.27 7.77 10.68
CA ALA A 60 -5.56 7.39 10.10
C ALA A 60 -5.67 5.91 9.69
N LEU A 61 -4.58 5.14 9.81
CA LEU A 61 -4.52 3.74 9.38
C LEU A 61 -4.76 2.77 10.53
N SER A 62 -5.56 1.75 10.26
CA SER A 62 -5.68 0.54 11.09
C SER A 62 -4.84 -0.58 10.48
N PHE A 63 -4.28 -1.43 11.35
CA PHE A 63 -3.38 -2.52 10.98
C PHE A 63 -3.91 -3.84 11.53
N ASP A 64 -3.89 -4.87 10.69
CA ASP A 64 -4.31 -6.22 11.07
C ASP A 64 -3.18 -6.91 11.84
N SER A 65 -3.38 -7.05 13.15
CA SER A 65 -2.43 -7.70 14.06
C SER A 65 -2.65 -9.21 14.19
N SER A 66 -3.58 -9.78 13.42
CA SER A 66 -3.81 -11.22 13.47
C SER A 66 -2.60 -12.00 12.94
N PRO A 67 -2.28 -13.18 13.53
CA PRO A 67 -1.15 -13.99 13.10
C PRO A 67 -1.31 -14.53 11.66
N TRP A 68 -2.50 -14.43 11.08
CA TRP A 68 -2.79 -14.85 9.71
C TRP A 68 -2.56 -13.73 8.69
N ALA A 69 -2.58 -12.46 9.10
CA ALA A 69 -2.38 -11.31 8.23
C ALA A 69 -0.93 -10.79 8.30
N GLY A 70 -0.28 -10.89 9.46
CA GLY A 70 1.11 -10.50 9.67
C GLY A 70 2.08 -11.68 9.84
N ASP A 71 3.30 -11.36 10.28
CA ASP A 71 4.38 -12.31 10.58
C ASP A 71 5.35 -11.69 11.60
N ALA A 72 6.19 -12.51 12.24
CA ALA A 72 7.23 -12.07 13.15
C ALA A 72 8.49 -12.92 12.99
N GLN A 73 9.61 -12.27 12.65
CA GLN A 73 10.87 -12.97 12.36
C GLN A 73 12.06 -12.24 12.99
N ARG A 74 13.08 -12.99 13.44
CA ARG A 74 14.40 -12.43 13.74
C ARG A 74 15.11 -12.11 12.43
N LEU A 75 15.43 -10.84 12.20
CA LEU A 75 16.05 -10.38 10.96
C LEU A 75 17.57 -10.50 11.01
N LEU A 76 18.22 -10.84 9.90
CA LEU A 76 19.65 -11.09 9.81
C LEU A 76 20.46 -9.81 9.62
N VAL A 77 21.21 -9.45 10.65
CA VAL A 77 22.14 -8.33 10.60
C VAL A 77 23.51 -8.81 10.13
N GLY A 78 24.16 -7.99 9.31
CA GLY A 78 25.42 -8.32 8.66
C GLY A 78 25.21 -8.83 7.24
N ARG A 79 26.21 -9.54 6.72
CA ARG A 79 26.21 -10.07 5.36
C ARG A 79 26.26 -11.58 5.44
N TYR A 80 25.20 -12.25 4.95
CA TYR A 80 25.29 -13.68 4.72
C TYR A 80 26.15 -13.93 3.49
N VAL A 81 27.30 -14.57 3.69
CA VAL A 81 28.14 -15.10 2.61
C VAL A 81 28.31 -16.58 2.88
N ALA A 82 28.03 -17.43 1.89
CA ALA A 82 27.99 -18.89 2.08
C ALA A 82 29.31 -19.47 2.60
N ASP A 83 30.43 -18.85 2.22
CA ASP A 83 31.79 -19.18 2.64
C ASP A 83 32.25 -18.45 3.92
N SER A 84 31.46 -17.52 4.45
CA SER A 84 31.74 -16.82 5.72
C SER A 84 30.46 -16.48 6.51
N PRO A 85 29.74 -17.50 7.04
CA PRO A 85 28.49 -17.28 7.78
C PRO A 85 28.66 -16.47 9.08
N SER A 86 29.87 -16.44 9.65
CA SER A 86 30.21 -15.67 10.85
C SER A 86 30.06 -14.15 10.69
N LEU A 87 29.94 -13.66 9.46
CA LEU A 87 29.67 -12.25 9.16
C LEU A 87 28.18 -11.87 9.31
N ALA A 88 27.33 -12.85 9.60
CA ALA A 88 25.92 -12.67 9.87
C ALA A 88 25.56 -13.07 11.31
N ARG A 89 24.60 -12.35 11.89
CA ARG A 89 24.03 -12.68 13.20
C ARG A 89 22.53 -12.43 13.21
N TYR A 90 21.85 -13.08 14.16
CA TYR A 90 20.49 -12.70 14.48
C TYR A 90 20.46 -11.25 14.99
N GLY A 91 19.61 -10.45 14.37
CA GLY A 91 19.25 -9.11 14.78
C GLY A 91 17.88 -9.09 15.46
N PRO A 92 17.16 -7.97 15.36
CA PRO A 92 15.93 -7.79 16.13
C PRO A 92 14.83 -8.74 15.67
N LEU A 93 14.00 -9.18 16.63
CA LEU A 93 12.69 -9.74 16.33
C LEU A 93 11.75 -8.60 15.89
N VAL A 94 11.25 -8.69 14.65
CA VAL A 94 10.40 -7.65 14.07
C VAL A 94 9.08 -8.26 13.61
N THR A 95 7.98 -7.70 14.09
CA THR A 95 6.64 -8.03 13.62
C THR A 95 6.28 -7.16 12.42
N ILE A 96 5.65 -7.74 11.39
CA ILE A 96 5.08 -7.04 10.25
C ILE A 96 3.55 -7.18 10.28
N GLU A 97 2.85 -6.06 10.18
CA GLU A 97 1.38 -6.00 10.19
C GLU A 97 0.89 -5.22 8.97
N PRO A 98 0.06 -5.81 8.09
CA PRO A 98 -0.51 -5.09 6.96
C PRO A 98 -1.56 -4.07 7.42
N VAL A 99 -1.79 -3.05 6.62
CA VAL A 99 -3.00 -2.21 6.76
C VAL A 99 -4.22 -3.09 6.51
N GLU A 100 -5.27 -2.97 7.33
CA GLU A 100 -6.49 -3.81 7.24
C GLU A 100 -7.21 -3.70 5.89
N ARG A 101 -6.98 -2.60 5.15
CA ARG A 101 -7.65 -2.32 3.89
C ARG A 101 -6.80 -2.80 2.70
N SER A 102 -7.43 -3.50 1.76
CA SER A 102 -6.82 -3.76 0.46
C SER A 102 -6.78 -2.49 -0.38
N TYR A 103 -5.64 -2.23 -1.01
CA TYR A 103 -5.51 -1.14 -1.97
C TYR A 103 -5.65 -1.67 -3.39
N SER A 104 -6.40 -0.94 -4.22
CA SER A 104 -6.38 -1.20 -5.65
C SER A 104 -5.04 -0.81 -6.26
N ARG A 105 -4.68 -1.43 -7.39
CA ARG A 105 -3.44 -1.11 -8.10
C ARG A 105 -3.27 0.40 -8.39
N PRO A 106 -4.28 1.13 -8.92
CA PRO A 106 -4.15 2.58 -9.13
C PRO A 106 -3.91 3.39 -7.86
N LEU A 107 -4.34 2.91 -6.69
CA LEU A 107 -4.06 3.56 -5.42
C LEU A 107 -2.62 3.33 -4.98
N LEU A 108 -2.13 2.09 -5.12
CA LEU A 108 -0.75 1.76 -4.83
C LEU A 108 0.21 2.54 -5.74
N GLU A 109 -0.14 2.72 -7.02
CA GLU A 109 0.74 3.39 -8.00
C GLU A 109 1.00 4.85 -7.61
N ARG A 110 0.05 5.44 -6.88
CA ARG A 110 0.07 6.81 -6.35
C ARG A 110 0.70 6.94 -4.97
N GLY A 111 1.15 5.85 -4.36
CA GLY A 111 1.82 5.88 -3.07
C GLY A 111 0.91 5.61 -1.89
N ARG A 112 1.15 4.52 -1.16
CA ARG A 112 0.40 4.15 0.05
C ARG A 112 1.31 3.51 1.09
N ILE A 113 0.99 3.74 2.36
CA ILE A 113 1.45 2.88 3.44
C ILE A 113 0.65 1.58 3.37
N VAL A 114 1.36 0.46 3.26
CA VAL A 114 0.75 -0.88 3.11
C VAL A 114 0.93 -1.78 4.33
N ALA A 115 1.95 -1.50 5.15
CA ALA A 115 2.21 -2.23 6.38
C ALA A 115 3.00 -1.36 7.37
N ARG A 116 3.12 -1.85 8.60
CA ARG A 116 4.08 -1.35 9.59
C ARG A 116 4.92 -2.48 10.14
N PHE A 117 6.15 -2.16 10.50
CA PHE A 117 7.09 -3.04 11.17
C PHE A 117 7.24 -2.58 12.61
N ILE A 118 7.18 -3.50 13.57
CA ILE A 118 7.26 -3.20 14.99
C ILE A 118 8.51 -3.87 15.53
N ASN A 119 9.47 -3.04 15.96
CA ASN A 119 10.66 -3.51 16.65
C ASN A 119 10.57 -3.08 18.11
N GLN A 120 10.41 -4.05 19.01
CA GLN A 120 10.39 -3.80 20.45
C GLN A 120 11.77 -4.01 21.10
N GLU A 121 12.72 -4.59 20.37
CA GLU A 121 14.06 -4.90 20.86
C GLU A 121 15.00 -3.67 20.79
N ALA A 122 16.17 -3.79 21.43
CA ALA A 122 17.18 -2.72 21.50
C ALA A 122 18.09 -2.67 20.25
N ASP A 123 18.07 -3.72 19.43
CA ASP A 123 18.84 -3.80 18.20
C ASP A 123 18.11 -3.11 17.04
N SER A 124 18.88 -2.59 16.08
CA SER A 124 18.35 -2.01 14.84
C SER A 124 18.45 -3.00 13.69
N TYR A 125 17.67 -2.78 12.64
CA TYR A 125 17.84 -3.42 11.33
C TYR A 125 18.12 -2.34 10.26
N PRO A 126 19.40 -1.94 10.08
CA PRO A 126 19.76 -0.76 9.29
C PRO A 126 19.37 -0.82 7.82
N LYS A 127 19.38 -2.03 7.22
CA LYS A 127 19.09 -2.25 5.79
C LYS A 127 17.75 -1.63 5.37
N LEU A 128 16.71 -1.83 6.18
CA LEU A 128 15.38 -1.23 5.97
C LEU A 128 15.12 -0.03 6.90
N GLY A 129 16.15 0.48 7.56
CA GLY A 129 16.07 1.63 8.46
C GLY A 129 15.26 1.40 9.73
N ILE A 130 14.98 0.15 10.13
CA ILE A 130 14.18 -0.16 11.32
C ILE A 130 15.00 0.15 12.56
N LEU A 131 14.54 1.10 13.36
CA LEU A 131 15.26 1.56 14.54
C LEU A 131 14.87 0.74 15.78
N PRO A 132 15.68 0.76 16.86
CA PRO A 132 15.32 0.15 18.13
C PRO A 132 14.03 0.73 18.69
N ARG A 133 13.20 -0.10 19.33
CA ARG A 133 11.97 0.33 20.04
C ARG A 133 11.10 1.30 19.22
N SER A 134 10.93 1.01 17.93
CA SER A 134 10.31 1.91 16.97
C SER A 134 9.26 1.21 16.12
N ILE A 135 8.40 2.01 15.48
CA ILE A 135 7.48 1.55 14.44
C ILE A 135 7.96 2.11 13.11
N THR A 136 8.17 1.24 12.13
CA THR A 136 8.58 1.61 10.78
C THR A 136 7.43 1.39 9.80
N TYR A 137 6.90 2.46 9.22
CA TYR A 137 5.85 2.37 8.22
C TYR A 137 6.43 2.10 6.84
N TRP A 138 5.82 1.19 6.09
CA TRP A 138 6.26 0.81 4.75
C TRP A 138 5.38 1.49 3.69
N TRP A 139 5.92 2.53 3.06
CA TRP A 139 5.34 3.20 1.90
C TRP A 139 5.80 2.53 0.61
N ILE A 140 4.88 2.29 -0.32
CA ILE A 140 5.21 1.86 -1.69
C ILE A 140 4.53 2.75 -2.72
N GLU A 141 5.23 3.06 -3.81
CA GLU A 141 4.70 3.79 -4.97
C GLU A 141 5.37 3.36 -6.30
N GLY A 142 4.74 3.68 -7.42
CA GLY A 142 5.33 3.49 -8.76
C GLY A 142 4.48 2.60 -9.68
N PRO A 143 4.86 2.49 -10.97
CA PRO A 143 4.05 1.82 -12.00
C PRO A 143 3.88 0.30 -11.81
N TYR A 144 4.62 -0.31 -10.88
CA TYR A 144 4.63 -1.77 -10.60
C TYR A 144 4.68 -2.62 -11.88
N THR A 145 5.44 -2.16 -12.87
CA THR A 145 5.98 -3.00 -13.93
C THR A 145 7.19 -3.76 -13.40
N THR A 146 7.61 -4.82 -14.09
CA THR A 146 8.81 -5.59 -13.72
C THR A 146 10.00 -4.65 -13.50
N GLY A 147 10.45 -4.53 -12.24
CA GLY A 147 11.62 -3.73 -11.83
C GLY A 147 11.38 -2.24 -11.49
N GLY A 148 10.15 -1.74 -11.48
CA GLY A 148 9.87 -0.31 -11.61
C GLY A 148 9.26 0.48 -10.43
N GLY A 149 9.30 0.00 -9.18
CA GLY A 149 8.70 0.73 -8.05
C GLY A 149 9.69 1.25 -6.99
N HIS A 150 9.23 2.21 -6.19
CA HIS A 150 9.94 2.76 -5.04
C HIS A 150 9.25 2.37 -3.73
N ALA A 151 10.05 2.13 -2.70
CA ALA A 151 9.58 2.01 -1.34
C ALA A 151 10.30 3.01 -0.43
N VAL A 152 9.62 3.43 0.63
CA VAL A 152 10.25 4.19 1.71
C VAL A 152 9.82 3.59 3.03
N PHE A 153 10.81 3.23 3.85
CA PHE A 153 10.62 2.81 5.22
C PHE A 153 10.76 4.01 6.13
N ILE A 154 9.71 4.32 6.88
CA ILE A 154 9.60 5.54 7.68
C ILE A 154 9.58 5.13 9.15
N SER A 155 10.73 5.18 9.80
CA SER A 155 10.88 4.83 11.22
C SER A 155 10.42 5.98 12.09
N THR A 156 9.61 5.63 13.08
CA THR A 156 8.91 6.58 13.93
C THR A 156 8.94 6.15 15.38
N ARG A 157 8.70 7.11 16.27
CA ARG A 157 8.45 6.89 17.68
C ARG A 157 7.24 7.72 18.10
N ARG A 158 6.48 7.25 19.09
CA ARG A 158 5.51 8.12 19.76
C ARG A 158 6.22 8.96 20.80
N ASP A 159 6.09 10.27 20.69
CA ASP A 159 6.51 11.19 21.74
C ASP A 159 5.79 10.83 23.05
N SER A 160 6.54 10.75 24.13
CA SER A 160 6.02 10.29 25.42
C SER A 160 5.02 11.27 26.03
N VAL A 161 5.16 12.57 25.73
CA VAL A 161 4.35 13.65 26.31
C VAL A 161 3.11 13.93 25.45
N SER A 162 3.33 14.31 24.19
CA SER A 162 2.25 14.69 23.27
C SER A 162 1.54 13.50 22.63
N ARG A 163 2.09 12.28 22.79
CA ARG A 163 1.63 11.03 22.14
C ARG A 163 1.64 11.09 20.60
N ARG A 164 2.20 12.16 20.02
CA ARG A 164 2.30 12.37 18.57
C ARG A 164 3.35 11.46 17.97
N ILE A 165 3.15 11.10 16.70
CA ILE A 165 4.15 10.36 15.93
C ILE A 165 5.26 11.34 15.51
N GLU A 166 6.49 11.00 15.86
CA GLU A 166 7.72 11.68 15.43
C GLU A 166 8.40 10.82 14.36
N ILE A 167 8.71 11.41 13.20
CA ILE A 167 9.50 10.73 12.15
C ILE A 167 10.99 10.85 12.51
N LEU A 168 11.65 9.70 12.66
CA LEU A 168 13.06 9.63 13.02
C LEU A 168 13.96 9.42 11.80
N ARG A 169 13.52 8.60 10.83
CA ARG A 169 14.31 8.26 9.65
C ARG A 169 13.42 7.85 8.49
N LYS A 170 13.85 8.22 7.28
CA LYS A 170 13.29 7.74 6.01
C LYS A 170 14.37 6.99 5.25
N THR A 171 14.15 5.71 4.95
CA THR A 171 15.09 4.87 4.21
C THR A 171 14.46 4.46 2.90
N ARG A 172 15.03 4.92 1.78
CA ARG A 172 14.57 4.53 0.44
C ARG A 172 14.98 3.09 0.14
N ALA A 173 14.12 2.40 -0.57
CA ALA A 173 14.33 1.03 -1.04
C ALA A 173 13.65 0.84 -2.40
N ARG A 174 13.85 -0.32 -3.02
CA ARG A 174 13.10 -0.71 -4.21
C ARG A 174 11.86 -1.49 -3.82
N VAL A 175 10.87 -1.48 -4.70
CA VAL A 175 9.80 -2.47 -4.68
C VAL A 175 9.71 -3.18 -6.01
N TRP A 176 9.66 -4.50 -5.95
CA TRP A 176 9.48 -5.39 -7.09
C TRP A 176 8.07 -5.94 -7.05
N PHE A 177 7.36 -5.80 -8.18
CA PHE A 177 6.05 -6.37 -8.37
C PHE A 177 6.15 -7.68 -9.15
N HIS A 178 5.46 -8.70 -8.66
CA HIS A 178 5.35 -10.01 -9.30
C HIS A 178 3.89 -10.31 -9.57
N ALA A 179 3.53 -10.47 -10.84
CA ALA A 179 2.18 -10.81 -11.28
C ALA A 179 1.91 -12.31 -11.06
N GLU A 180 1.77 -12.71 -9.80
CA GLU A 180 1.44 -14.08 -9.39
C GLU A 180 0.20 -14.05 -8.49
N GLY A 181 -0.62 -15.10 -8.53
CA GLY A 181 -1.92 -15.16 -7.83
C GLY A 181 -1.81 -14.94 -6.32
N ALA A 182 -1.84 -13.69 -5.90
CA ALA A 182 -1.77 -13.33 -4.49
C ALA A 182 -3.15 -13.42 -3.82
N PRO A 183 -3.20 -13.60 -2.49
CA PRO A 183 -4.45 -13.61 -1.75
C PRO A 183 -5.26 -12.32 -2.01
N ALA A 184 -6.58 -12.44 -2.11
CA ALA A 184 -7.49 -11.30 -2.26
C ALA A 184 -7.57 -10.38 -1.01
N ARG A 185 -6.89 -10.76 0.09
CA ARG A 185 -6.85 -10.04 1.37
C ARG A 185 -5.46 -9.44 1.63
N PRO A 186 -5.34 -8.37 2.43
CA PRO A 186 -4.06 -7.81 2.84
C PRO A 186 -3.31 -8.81 3.70
N VAL A 187 -2.09 -9.14 3.29
CA VAL A 187 -1.18 -10.06 3.95
C VAL A 187 0.20 -9.46 3.82
N ALA A 188 0.96 -9.41 4.91
CA ALA A 188 2.34 -8.97 4.90
C ALA A 188 3.23 -10.01 5.60
N ARG A 189 4.39 -10.30 5.03
CA ARG A 189 5.32 -11.33 5.50
C ARG A 189 6.76 -10.85 5.44
N TRP A 190 7.61 -11.44 6.28
CA TRP A 190 9.04 -11.46 6.00
C TRP A 190 9.33 -12.57 5.01
N TYR A 191 10.14 -12.27 3.99
CA TYR A 191 10.53 -13.26 3.00
C TYR A 191 12.03 -13.21 2.83
N TRP A 192 12.67 -14.36 3.00
CA TRP A 192 14.08 -14.51 2.66
C TRP A 192 14.22 -14.70 1.16
N TYR A 193 14.97 -13.84 0.48
CA TYR A 193 15.20 -13.96 -0.95
C TYR A 193 16.67 -13.74 -1.30
N ASP A 194 17.21 -14.68 -2.07
CA ASP A 194 18.63 -14.84 -2.41
C ASP A 194 19.54 -14.85 -1.16
N HIS A 195 19.80 -13.67 -0.57
CA HIS A 195 20.73 -13.46 0.54
C HIS A 195 20.27 -12.42 1.57
N ASP A 196 19.01 -11.95 1.49
CA ASP A 196 18.53 -10.90 2.40
C ASP A 196 17.02 -11.00 2.69
N GLU A 197 16.60 -10.49 3.85
CA GLU A 197 15.18 -10.34 4.18
C GLU A 197 14.56 -9.15 3.45
N GLN A 198 13.41 -9.42 2.84
CA GLN A 198 12.56 -8.44 2.19
C GLN A 198 11.19 -8.40 2.86
N GLY A 199 10.60 -7.21 2.91
CA GLY A 199 9.17 -7.08 3.21
C GLY A 199 8.37 -7.58 2.02
N TRP A 200 7.39 -8.46 2.25
CA TRP A 200 6.47 -8.95 1.24
C TRP A 200 5.04 -8.50 1.58
N TYR A 201 4.26 -8.09 0.58
CA TYR A 201 2.88 -7.65 0.74
C TYR A 201 2.00 -8.16 -0.41
N SER A 202 0.77 -8.61 -0.12
CA SER A 202 -0.21 -9.00 -1.14
C SER A 202 -0.79 -7.76 -1.84
N CYS A 203 -0.46 -7.61 -3.11
CA CYS A 203 -0.94 -6.53 -3.96
C CYS A 203 -2.11 -7.02 -4.81
N GLN A 204 -3.01 -6.12 -5.22
CA GLN A 204 -4.07 -6.53 -6.15
C GLN A 204 -3.45 -7.02 -7.47
N GLY A 205 -3.67 -8.29 -7.82
CA GLY A 205 -3.15 -8.90 -9.04
C GLY A 205 -1.67 -9.34 -8.97
N GLY A 206 -1.07 -9.39 -7.78
CA GLY A 206 0.33 -9.78 -7.62
C GLY A 206 0.86 -9.69 -6.20
N CYS A 207 2.18 -9.79 -6.02
CA CYS A 207 2.82 -9.44 -4.76
C CYS A 207 3.85 -8.33 -4.94
N CYS A 208 4.02 -7.55 -3.89
CA CYS A 208 5.00 -6.48 -3.81
C CYS A 208 6.08 -6.88 -2.79
N ARG A 209 7.34 -6.85 -3.22
CA ARG A 209 8.50 -7.14 -2.35
C ARG A 209 9.38 -5.92 -2.25
N SER A 210 9.82 -5.55 -1.05
CA SER A 210 10.73 -4.43 -0.86
C SER A 210 11.95 -4.81 -0.05
N GLY A 211 13.10 -4.34 -0.53
CA GLY A 211 14.39 -4.57 0.07
C GLY A 211 15.43 -3.59 -0.48
N VAL A 212 16.61 -3.64 0.11
CA VAL A 212 17.79 -3.00 -0.48
C VAL A 212 18.25 -3.81 -1.69
N VAL A 213 18.81 -3.14 -2.69
CA VAL A 213 19.49 -3.86 -3.77
C VAL A 213 20.82 -4.34 -3.22
N SER A 214 20.99 -5.65 -3.10
CA SER A 214 22.30 -6.24 -2.83
C SER A 214 23.20 -5.97 -4.04
N GLY A 215 24.14 -5.01 -3.93
CA GLY A 215 25.16 -4.76 -4.97
C GLY A 215 25.47 -3.29 -5.28
N ALA A 216 25.97 -2.55 -4.29
CA ALA A 216 26.91 -1.46 -4.55
C ALA A 216 28.19 -1.74 -3.78
#